data_AF-A0A0C2FFF8-F1
#
_entry.id   AF-A0A0C2FFF8-F1
#
_cell.length_a   1.000
_cell.length_b   1.000
_cell.length_c   1.000
_cell.angle_alpha   90.00
_cell.angle_beta   90.00
_cell.angle_gamma   90.00
#
_symmetry.space_group_name_H-M   'P 1'
#
loop_
_entity.id
_entity.type
_entity.pdbx_description
1 polymer ?
#
loop_
_entity_poly.entity_id
_entity_poly.type
_entity_poly.pdbx_seq_one_letter_code
_entity_poly.pdbx_strand_id
1 'polypeptide(L)' 'MYETVSFPSSYENQFAKVLSPDAVTYGVPYDYLSIMHYEKTAFANPRTLSMEPLNPKYLDIIGKQKEPSQNDYLKL' A
#
# COMPACT_ATOMS: atom_id res chain seq x y z
N MET A 1 2.96 -2.73 -6.85
CA MET A 1 4.13 -1.96 -6.40
C MET A 1 4.03 -0.53 -6.89
N TYR A 2 4.49 0.40 -6.07
CA TYR A 2 4.18 1.84 -6.09
C TYR A 2 5.46 2.66 -5.97
N GLU A 3 5.35 3.95 -6.26
CA GLU A 3 6.35 4.95 -5.93
C GLU A 3 5.86 5.80 -4.76
N THR A 4 6.77 6.15 -3.84
CA THR A 4 6.47 7.05 -2.73
C THR A 4 6.87 8.47 -3.12
N VAL A 5 5.96 9.44 -2.97
CA VAL A 5 6.11 10.76 -3.59
C VAL A 5 6.36 11.88 -2.58
N SER A 6 5.38 12.20 -1.72
CA SER A 6 5.47 13.37 -0.85
C SER A 6 4.79 13.16 0.51
N PHE A 7 5.60 13.10 1.57
CA PHE A 7 5.17 12.98 2.97
C PHE A 7 6.23 13.60 3.91
N PRO A 8 5.88 14.01 5.14
CA PRO A 8 6.84 14.49 6.13
C PRO A 8 7.80 13.39 6.61
N SER A 9 9.04 13.74 6.94
CA SER A 9 10.06 12.77 7.42
C SER A 9 9.64 12.01 8.68
N SER A 10 8.77 12.58 9.53
CA SER A 10 8.22 11.89 10.71
C SER A 10 7.41 10.63 10.38
N TYR A 11 7.00 10.45 9.11
CA TYR A 11 6.24 9.30 8.64
C TYR A 11 7.06 8.31 7.79
N GLU A 12 8.39 8.46 7.71
CA GLU A 12 9.25 7.53 6.96
C GLU A 12 9.05 6.06 7.37
N ASN A 13 8.82 5.81 8.66
CA ASN A 13 8.57 4.46 9.16
C ASN A 13 7.27 3.82 8.63
N GLN A 14 6.30 4.61 8.17
CA GLN A 14 5.05 4.09 7.58
C GLN A 14 5.27 3.53 6.17
N PHE A 15 6.34 3.94 5.49
CA PHE A 15 6.66 3.54 4.12
C PHE A 15 7.90 2.64 4.04
N ALA A 16 8.54 2.37 5.16
CA ALA A 16 9.66 1.44 5.26
C ALA A 16 9.23 0.03 4.81
N LYS A 17 10.00 -0.57 3.91
CA LYS A 17 9.75 -1.94 3.46
C LYS A 17 10.11 -2.92 4.57
N VAL A 18 9.17 -3.77 4.95
CA VAL A 18 9.46 -4.95 5.77
C VAL A 18 9.99 -6.05 4.86
N LEU A 19 11.11 -6.66 5.23
CA LEU A 19 11.78 -7.70 4.46
C LEU A 19 11.60 -9.06 5.14
N SER A 20 11.89 -10.14 4.41
CA SER A 20 12.01 -11.47 5.03
C SER A 20 13.09 -11.46 6.12
N PRO A 21 12.88 -12.20 7.23
CA PRO A 21 11.80 -13.16 7.47
C PRO A 21 10.52 -12.55 8.06
N ASP A 22 10.52 -11.25 8.40
CA ASP A 22 9.41 -10.61 9.12
C ASP A 22 8.16 -10.39 8.24
N ALA A 23 8.34 -10.35 6.92
CA ALA A 23 7.24 -10.26 5.94
C ALA A 23 7.40 -11.31 4.82
N VAL A 24 6.91 -12.53 5.08
CA VAL A 24 6.87 -13.61 4.09
C VAL A 24 5.62 -13.48 3.21
N THR A 25 5.76 -13.63 1.89
CA THR A 25 4.66 -13.44 0.94
C THR A 25 3.86 -14.71 0.64
N TYR A 26 4.39 -15.88 1.01
CA TYR A 26 3.82 -17.20 0.69
C TYR A 26 3.53 -17.42 -0.81
N GLY A 27 4.26 -16.73 -1.69
CA GLY A 27 4.04 -16.77 -3.14
C GLY A 27 2.81 -16.00 -3.62
N VAL A 28 2.06 -15.35 -2.73
CA VAL A 28 0.90 -14.52 -3.09
C VAL A 28 1.41 -13.18 -3.64
N PRO A 29 0.98 -12.76 -4.85
CA PRO A 29 1.45 -11.52 -5.46
C PRO A 29 1.02 -10.27 -4.69
N TYR A 30 1.60 -9.13 -5.07
CA TYR A 30 1.22 -7.83 -4.50
C TYR A 30 -0.23 -7.52 -4.82
N ASP A 31 -1.04 -7.25 -3.79
CA ASP A 31 -2.46 -6.98 -3.94
C ASP A 31 -2.77 -5.50 -3.67
N TYR A 32 -3.10 -4.78 -4.73
CA TYR A 32 -3.53 -3.38 -4.65
C TYR A 32 -4.88 -3.21 -3.94
N LEU A 33 -5.71 -4.24 -3.90
CA LEU A 33 -7.02 -4.22 -3.28
C LEU A 33 -7.05 -4.98 -1.96
N SER A 34 -5.89 -5.22 -1.35
CA SER A 34 -5.82 -5.73 0.02
C SER A 34 -6.48 -4.73 0.99
N ILE A 35 -7.20 -5.23 1.98
CA ILE A 35 -7.79 -4.40 3.06
C ILE A 35 -6.71 -3.68 3.89
N MET A 36 -5.47 -4.18 3.85
CA MET A 36 -4.32 -3.60 4.55
C MET A 36 -3.64 -2.48 3.75
N HIS A 37 -4.03 -2.25 2.50
CA HIS A 37 -3.36 -1.27 1.64
C HIS A 37 -3.79 0.15 1.99
N TYR A 38 -2.83 1.05 2.22
CA TYR A 38 -3.11 2.48 2.43
C TYR A 38 -3.71 3.15 1.18
N GLU A 39 -4.48 4.23 1.38
CA GLU A 39 -4.92 5.08 0.28
C GLU A 39 -3.78 5.95 -0.28
N LYS A 40 -3.96 6.49 -1.49
CA LYS A 40 -2.96 7.31 -2.21
C LYS A 40 -2.48 8.57 -1.47
N THR A 41 -3.26 9.05 -0.50
CA THR A 41 -3.05 10.28 0.28
C THR A 41 -2.66 10.03 1.73
N ALA A 42 -2.49 8.77 2.15
CA ALA A 42 -2.14 8.43 3.52
C ALA A 42 -0.84 9.14 3.93
N PHE A 43 -0.85 9.93 5.00
CA PHE A 43 0.30 10.69 5.50
C PHE A 43 0.94 11.68 4.51
N ALA A 44 0.24 12.00 3.40
CA ALA A 44 0.77 12.91 2.40
C ALA A 44 0.87 14.36 2.91
N ASN A 45 1.75 15.14 2.29
CA ASN A 45 1.70 16.59 2.44
C ASN A 45 0.36 17.15 1.89
N PRO A 46 -0.07 18.35 2.33
CA PRO A 46 -1.35 18.91 1.89
C PRO A 46 -1.45 19.00 0.37
N ARG A 47 -2.52 18.42 -0.20
CA ARG A 47 -2.83 18.41 -1.64
C ARG A 47 -1.81 17.65 -2.51
N THR A 48 -1.04 16.73 -1.93
CA THR A 48 -0.13 15.85 -2.68
C THR A 48 -0.53 14.37 -2.54
N LEU A 49 0.15 13.51 -3.29
CA LEU A 49 0.09 12.06 -3.11
C LEU A 49 1.30 11.60 -2.30
N SER A 50 1.12 10.57 -1.48
CA SER A 50 2.21 9.87 -0.81
C SER A 50 2.54 8.55 -1.53
N MET A 51 1.57 7.96 -2.23
CA MET A 51 1.73 6.70 -2.97
C MET A 51 1.09 6.76 -4.35
N GLU A 52 1.85 6.36 -5.36
CA GLU A 52 1.38 6.23 -6.73
C GLU A 52 1.60 4.79 -7.23
N PRO A 53 0.53 4.03 -7.56
CA PRO A 53 0.66 2.72 -8.18
C PRO A 53 1.35 2.81 -9.54
N LEU A 54 2.29 1.92 -9.82
CA LEU A 54 2.93 1.84 -11.15
C LEU A 54 1.91 1.57 -12.27
N ASN A 55 0.80 0.88 -11.94
CA ASN A 55 -0.31 0.74 -12.87
C ASN A 55 -1.42 1.76 -12.52
N PRO A 56 -1.62 2.78 -13.35
CA PRO A 56 -2.47 3.93 -13.02
C PRO A 56 -3.95 3.57 -12.82
N LYS A 57 -4.40 2.41 -13.33
CA LYS A 57 -5.78 1.94 -13.11
C LYS A 57 -6.10 1.73 -11.62
N TYR A 58 -5.08 1.57 -10.78
CA TYR A 58 -5.24 1.39 -9.34
C TYR A 58 -5.24 2.69 -8.54
N LEU A 59 -4.83 3.82 -9.13
CA LEU A 59 -4.59 5.08 -8.42
C LEU A 59 -5.79 5.51 -7.57
N ASP A 60 -7.00 5.43 -8.12
CA ASP A 60 -8.21 5.88 -7.44
C ASP A 60 -9.00 4.80 -6.71
N ILE A 61 -8.47 3.58 -6.61
CA ILE A 61 -9.17 2.45 -5.97
C ILE A 61 -8.41 1.81 -4.80
N ILE A 62 -7.11 2.09 -4.63
CA ILE A 62 -6.35 1.63 -3.45
C ILE A 62 -6.86 2.28 -2.15
N GLY A 63 -6.85 1.53 -1.05
CA GLY A 63 -7.19 2.00 0.30
C GLY A 63 -8.65 2.43 0.51
N LYS A 64 -9.57 1.98 -0.36
CA LYS A 64 -11.02 2.24 -0.26
C LYS A 64 -11.84 1.00 0.08
N GLN A 65 -11.15 -0.12 0.32
CA GLN A 65 -11.74 -1.43 0.56
C GLN A 65 -12.47 -1.45 1.90
N LYS A 66 -13.60 -2.16 1.93
CA LYS A 66 -14.39 -2.39 3.15
C LYS A 66 -14.35 -3.83 3.62
N GLU A 67 -13.86 -4.73 2.77
CA GLU A 67 -13.78 -6.16 3.01
C GLU A 67 -12.42 -6.68 2.53
N PRO A 68 -11.90 -7.77 3.15
CA PRO A 68 -10.68 -8.42 2.69
C PRO A 68 -10.80 -8.92 1.26
N SER A 69 -9.71 -8.80 0.49
CA SER A 69 -9.61 -9.38 -0.83
C SER A 69 -9.49 -10.90 -0.77
N GLN A 70 -9.64 -11.57 -1.92
CA GLN A 70 -9.35 -13.00 -2.01
C GLN A 70 -7.92 -13.35 -1.54
N ASN A 71 -6.93 -12.50 -1.84
CA ASN A 71 -5.54 -12.74 -1.46
C ASN A 71 -5.28 -12.50 0.04
N ASP A 72 -6.06 -11.63 0.70
CA ASP A 72 -5.95 -11.44 2.15
C ASP A 72 -6.29 -12.73 2.90
N TYR A 73 -7.31 -13.48 2.44
CA TYR A 73 -7.67 -14.77 3.02
C TYR A 73 -6.62 -15.87 2.80
N LEU A 74 -5.75 -15.74 1.79
CA LEU A 74 -4.68 -16.69 1.50
C LEU A 74 -3.44 -16.51 2.38
N LYS A 75 -3.33 -15.37 3.07
CA LYS A 75 -2.16 -15.00 3.89
C LYS A 75 -2.40 -15.18 5.40
N LEU A 76 -3.51 -15.81 5.78
CA LEU A 76 -3.87 -16.13 7.15
C LEU A 76 -3.10 -17.34 7.70
#